data_AF-A0A2R6JEB1-F1
#
_entry.id   AF-A0A2R6JEB1-F1
#
_cell.length_a   1.000
_cell.length_b   1.000
_cell.length_c   1.000
_cell.angle_alpha   90.00
_cell.angle_beta   90.00
_cell.angle_gamma   90.00
#
_symmetry.space_group_name_H-M   'P 1'
#
loop_
_entity.id
_entity.type
_entity.pdbx_description
1 polymer ?
#
loop_
_entity_poly.entity_id
_entity_poly.type
_entity_poly.pdbx_seq_one_letter_code
_entity_poly.pdbx_strand_id
1 'polypeptide(L)' 'PRQTLDEIDEFFETYKNLEEGKEVETLGWEDRRTAMDAIEHAQDLYEEQFG' A
#
# COMPACT_ATOMS: atom_id res chain seq x y z
N PRO A 1 -8.74 -8.08 -15.82
CA PRO A 1 -8.17 -7.72 -14.50
C PRO A 1 -7.07 -6.64 -14.56
N ARG A 2 -6.24 -6.60 -15.61
CA ARG A 2 -5.13 -5.64 -15.73
C ARG A 2 -5.57 -4.18 -15.62
N GLN A 3 -6.66 -3.79 -16.29
CA GLN A 3 -7.21 -2.44 -16.20
C GLN A 3 -7.45 -1.99 -14.75
N THR A 4 -8.01 -2.85 -13.90
CA THR A 4 -8.26 -2.50 -12.49
C THR A 4 -6.97 -2.28 -11.71
N LEU A 5 -5.91 -3.04 -11.99
CA LEU A 5 -4.61 -2.83 -11.36
C LEU A 5 -3.99 -1.51 -11.82
N ASP A 6 -4.02 -1.26 -13.14
CA ASP A 6 -3.52 -0.02 -13.74
C ASP A 6 -4.29 1.22 -13.20
N GLU A 7 -5.62 1.12 -13.01
CA GLU A 7 -6.44 2.19 -12.44
C GLU A 7 -6.14 2.44 -10.95
N ILE A 8 -5.84 1.40 -10.17
CA ILE A 8 -5.44 1.56 -8.77
C ILE A 8 -4.06 2.21 -8.68
N ASP A 9 -3.11 1.82 -9.53
CA ASP A 9 -1.78 2.44 -9.58
C ASP A 9 -1.89 3.94 -9.91
N GLU A 10 -2.60 4.29 -10.99
CA GLU A 10 -2.80 5.68 -11.42
C GLU A 10 -3.46 6.54 -10.32
N PHE A 11 -4.42 5.96 -9.57
CA PHE A 11 -5.04 6.68 -8.45
C PHE A 11 -4.00 7.07 -7.40
N PHE A 12 -3.16 6.15 -6.96
CA PHE A 12 -2.16 6.43 -5.93
C PHE A 12 -1.05 7.36 -6.40
N GLU A 13 -0.67 7.30 -7.68
CA GLU A 13 0.31 8.20 -8.27
C GLU A 13 -0.18 9.65 -8.35
N THR A 14 -1.48 9.89 -8.47
CA THR A 14 -2.00 11.22 -8.81
C THR A 14 -2.79 11.92 -7.70
N TYR A 15 -3.42 11.19 -6.77
CA TYR A 15 -4.40 11.79 -5.85
C TYR A 15 -3.84 12.87 -4.92
N LYS A 16 -2.51 12.89 -4.70
CA LYS A 16 -1.83 13.85 -3.82
C LYS A 16 -1.08 14.97 -4.54
N ASN A 17 -1.20 15.08 -5.86
CA ASN A 17 -0.45 16.07 -6.66
C ASN A 17 -0.67 17.54 -6.24
N LEU A 18 -1.75 17.84 -5.52
CA LEU A 18 -2.08 19.18 -5.03
C LEU A 18 -1.92 19.33 -3.51
N GLU A 19 -1.44 18.29 -2.82
CA GLU A 19 -1.18 18.32 -1.38
C GLU A 19 0.29 18.65 -1.13
N GLU A 20 0.59 19.94 -0.92
CA GLU A 20 1.96 20.41 -0.68
C GLU A 20 2.65 19.64 0.46
N GLY A 21 3.86 19.13 0.19
CA GLY A 21 4.64 18.34 1.14
C GLY A 21 4.23 16.88 1.25
N LYS A 22 3.33 16.38 0.39
CA LYS A 22 2.99 14.95 0.32
C LYS A 22 3.28 14.39 -1.05
N GLU A 23 3.95 13.23 -1.06
CA GLU A 23 4.28 12.47 -2.26
C GLU A 23 3.98 10.99 -2.01
N VAL A 24 3.79 10.25 -3.10
CA VAL A 24 3.58 8.80 -3.09
C VAL A 24 4.41 8.20 -4.22
N GLU A 25 5.02 7.06 -3.95
CA GLU A 25 5.74 6.24 -4.92
C GLU A 25 5.14 4.83 -4.90
N THR A 26 4.71 4.35 -6.06
CA THR A 26 4.21 3.00 -6.27
C THR A 26 5.39 2.06 -6.55
N LEU A 27 5.58 1.03 -5.73
CA LEU A 27 6.69 0.07 -5.87
C LEU A 27 6.32 -1.20 -6.68
N GLY A 28 5.07 -1.29 -7.14
CA GLY A 28 4.53 -2.40 -7.92
C GLY A 28 3.63 -3.35 -7.12
N TRP A 29 3.04 -4.32 -7.84
CA TRP A 29 2.12 -5.31 -7.29
C TRP A 29 2.87 -6.56 -6.81
N GLU A 30 2.48 -7.04 -5.64
CA GLU A 30 2.93 -8.32 -5.08
C GLU A 30 1.79 -9.35 -5.03
N ASP A 31 2.14 -10.57 -4.64
CA ASP A 31 1.17 -11.66 -4.60
C ASP A 31 0.40 -11.75 -3.28
N ARG A 32 -0.55 -12.69 -3.24
CA ARG A 32 -1.39 -12.93 -2.05
C ARG A 32 -0.57 -13.28 -0.81
N ARG A 33 0.53 -14.01 -0.96
CA ARG A 33 1.34 -14.43 0.19
C ARG A 33 1.99 -13.21 0.83
N THR A 34 2.61 -12.35 0.02
CA THR A 34 3.22 -11.13 0.56
C THR A 34 2.20 -10.23 1.25
N ALA A 35 0.98 -10.14 0.71
CA ALA A 35 -0.10 -9.40 1.37
C ALA A 35 -0.50 -9.99 2.74
N MET A 36 -0.53 -11.32 2.89
CA MET A 36 -0.82 -11.96 4.19
C MET A 36 0.33 -11.77 5.17
N ASP A 37 1.57 -11.93 4.72
CA ASP A 37 2.78 -11.74 5.54
C ASP A 37 2.83 -10.30 6.11
N ALA A 38 2.45 -9.29 5.31
CA ALA A 38 2.37 -7.90 5.77
C ALA A 38 1.26 -7.68 6.82
N ILE A 39 0.12 -8.36 6.72
CA ILE A 39 -0.96 -8.29 7.71
C ILE A 39 -0.51 -8.90 9.04
N GLU A 40 0.07 -10.11 9.00
CA GLU A 40 0.57 -10.79 10.20
C GLU A 40 1.65 -9.95 10.89
N HIS A 41 2.61 -9.43 10.12
CA HIS A 41 3.65 -8.54 10.66
C HIS A 41 3.08 -7.28 11.33
N ALA A 42 2.06 -6.65 10.73
CA ALA A 42 1.42 -5.47 11.31
C ALA A 42 0.66 -5.80 12.61
N GLN A 43 0.06 -6.99 12.72
CA GLN A 43 -0.59 -7.46 13.95
C GLN A 43 0.42 -7.71 15.06
N ASP A 44 1.52 -8.39 14.76
CA ASP A 44 2.62 -8.64 15.72
C ASP A 44 3.20 -7.33 16.25
N LEU A 45 3.44 -6.35 15.37
CA LEU A 45 3.92 -5.03 15.77
C LEU A 45 2.93 -4.31 16.68
N TYR A 46 1.62 -4.44 16.43
CA TYR A 46 0.62 -3.84 17.30
C TYR A 46 0.64 -4.46 18.70
N GLU A 47 0.66 -5.79 18.78
CA GLU A 47 0.76 -6.51 20.06
C GLU A 47 2.05 -6.14 20.81
N GLU A 48 3.18 -6.05 20.13
CA GLU A 48 4.46 -5.65 20.75
C GLU A 48 4.41 -4.25 21.34
N GLN A 49 3.75 -3.30 20.67
CA GLN A 49 3.74 -1.90 21.07
C GLN A 49 2.61 -1.55 22.07
N PHE A 50 1.52 -2.32 22.08
CA PHE A 50 0.29 -1.94 22.79
C PHE A 50 -0.39 -3.07 23.59
N GLY A 51 0.05 -4.33 23.45
CA GLY A 51 -0.51 -5.51 24.14
C GLY A 51 -0.07 -5.69 25.59
#